data_AF-A0A2U3B020-F1
#
_entry.id   AF-A0A2U3B020-F1
#
_cell.length_a   1.000
_cell.length_b   1.000
_cell.length_c   1.000
_cell.angle_alpha   90.00
_cell.angle_beta   90.00
_cell.angle_gamma   90.00
#
_symmetry.space_group_name_H-M   'P 1'
#
loop_
_entity.id
_entity.type
_entity.pdbx_description
1 polymer ?
#
loop_
_entity_poly.entity_id
_entity_poly.type
_entity_poly.pdbx_seq_one_letter_code
_entity_poly.pdbx_strand_id
1 'polypeptide(L)'
;MKNITQITLVLFLTISCQLLSQSIATYNITFQSTWNATDHTSIPPNAHWSKLVGSNHNSNVSFLEVGSMASLGIEMIAESGNNVQFETVDVENAINAGNAQQYINGSSLGSASGTITIDGLEVSEEFPLLTLVSMVAPSPDWMVAIHDLELLESTGNWKSSINIPMTYVYDAGTDTGTDYTSGNADSNLPISVFNMSNSIAPFNGNAIGNIEITLTNVLGINHENSSANMKLFPNPSQGYVTITNSTNLETIEIYNILGKIVQETPITNTSKVQLDLSNLQKGLYLVKLKNINKNSVTQKLILK
;
A
#
# COMPACT_ATOMS: atom_id res chain seq x y z
N MET A 1 70.20 -1.69 27.36
CA MET A 1 69.38 -2.19 26.24
C MET A 1 67.93 -2.01 26.65
N LYS A 2 67.16 -1.18 25.92
CA LYS A 2 65.79 -0.78 26.26
C LYS A 2 64.80 -1.85 25.76
N ASN A 3 63.96 -2.37 26.64
CA ASN A 3 62.83 -3.22 26.27
C ASN A 3 61.71 -2.33 25.73
N ILE A 4 61.35 -2.53 24.45
CA ILE A 4 60.21 -1.89 23.81
C ILE A 4 59.07 -2.89 23.84
N THR A 5 58.09 -2.63 24.70
CA THR A 5 56.83 -3.39 24.78
C THR A 5 55.91 -2.88 23.66
N GLN A 6 55.69 -3.67 22.61
CA GLN A 6 54.68 -3.36 21.60
C GLN A 6 53.29 -3.69 22.16
N ILE A 7 52.44 -2.66 22.24
CA ILE A 7 51.02 -2.79 22.56
C ILE A 7 50.28 -2.81 21.22
N THR A 8 49.78 -3.99 20.84
CA THR A 8 48.93 -4.14 19.64
C THR A 8 47.49 -3.78 20.02
N LEU A 9 46.99 -2.67 19.49
CA LEU A 9 45.61 -2.24 19.64
C LEU A 9 44.75 -2.95 18.59
N VAL A 10 43.91 -3.90 19.02
CA VAL A 10 42.94 -4.56 18.15
C VAL A 10 41.63 -3.77 18.21
N LEU A 11 41.29 -3.11 17.10
CA LEU A 11 40.05 -2.37 16.94
C LEU A 11 38.94 -3.33 16.49
N PHE A 12 38.02 -3.68 17.38
CA PHE A 12 36.81 -4.42 17.03
C PHE A 12 35.77 -3.46 16.44
N LEU A 13 35.61 -3.49 15.11
CA LEU A 13 34.53 -2.79 14.42
C LEU A 13 33.26 -3.63 14.54
N THR A 14 32.40 -3.33 15.51
CA THR A 14 31.06 -3.92 15.58
C THR A 14 30.18 -3.23 14.55
N ILE A 15 30.04 -3.85 13.37
CA ILE A 15 28.99 -3.48 12.40
C ILE A 15 27.67 -3.97 12.98
N SER A 16 26.93 -3.09 13.64
CA SER A 16 25.51 -3.33 13.90
C SER A 16 24.78 -3.18 12.57
N CYS A 17 24.62 -4.27 11.84
CA CYS A 17 23.64 -4.33 10.76
C CYS A 17 22.26 -4.25 11.44
N GLN A 18 21.70 -3.04 11.50
CA GLN A 18 20.28 -2.90 11.83
C GLN A 18 19.52 -3.42 10.62
N LEU A 19 19.11 -4.68 10.67
CA LEU A 19 18.08 -5.18 9.78
C LEU A 19 16.80 -4.42 10.16
N LEU A 20 16.54 -3.30 9.49
CA LEU A 20 15.20 -2.74 9.45
C LEU A 20 14.37 -3.80 8.74
N SER A 21 13.52 -4.50 9.49
CA SER A 21 12.60 -5.45 8.87
C SER A 21 11.55 -4.65 8.12
N GLN A 22 11.60 -4.72 6.80
CA GLN A 22 10.65 -4.07 5.94
C GLN A 22 9.27 -4.74 6.08
N SER A 23 8.21 -3.94 6.26
CA SER A 23 6.84 -4.39 6.16
C SER A 23 6.30 -4.25 4.73
N ILE A 24 5.46 -5.20 4.34
CA ILE A 24 4.70 -5.23 3.08
C ILE A 24 3.22 -5.28 3.45
N ALA A 25 2.43 -4.37 2.91
CA ALA A 25 0.98 -4.40 2.98
C ALA A 25 0.39 -4.93 1.68
N THR A 26 -0.73 -5.64 1.78
CA THR A 26 -1.53 -6.08 0.63
C THR A 26 -2.82 -5.28 0.60
N TYR A 27 -3.12 -4.64 -0.52
CA TYR A 27 -4.30 -3.81 -0.73
C TYR A 27 -5.18 -4.35 -1.87
N ASN A 28 -6.50 -4.20 -1.70
CA ASN A 28 -7.43 -4.25 -2.82
C ASN A 28 -7.89 -2.83 -3.14
N ILE A 29 -7.98 -2.51 -4.43
CA ILE A 29 -8.39 -1.20 -4.92
C ILE A 29 -9.61 -1.38 -5.82
N THR A 30 -10.63 -0.57 -5.61
CA THR A 30 -11.82 -0.50 -6.45
C THR A 30 -12.03 0.92 -6.93
N PHE A 31 -11.98 1.14 -8.24
CA PHE A 31 -12.52 2.33 -8.86
C PHE A 31 -13.97 2.05 -9.28
N GLN A 32 -14.91 2.76 -8.68
CA GLN A 32 -16.32 2.74 -9.04
C GLN A 32 -16.63 4.00 -9.84
N SER A 33 -16.84 3.88 -11.15
CA SER A 33 -17.32 4.99 -11.96
C SER A 33 -18.81 5.25 -11.70
N THR A 34 -19.14 6.52 -11.52
CA THR A 34 -20.49 7.08 -11.42
C THR A 34 -20.79 8.03 -12.57
N TRP A 35 -19.99 8.02 -13.64
CA TRP A 35 -20.15 8.88 -14.80
C TRP A 35 -21.52 8.65 -15.48
N ASN A 36 -22.39 9.65 -15.36
CA ASN A 36 -23.75 9.62 -15.87
C ASN A 36 -24.21 11.01 -16.31
N ALA A 37 -25.22 11.07 -17.19
CA ALA A 37 -25.70 12.31 -17.79
C ALA A 37 -26.43 13.24 -16.81
N THR A 38 -27.01 12.71 -15.73
CA THR A 38 -27.71 13.52 -14.71
C THR A 38 -26.71 14.41 -13.98
N ASP A 39 -25.57 13.84 -13.60
CA ASP A 39 -24.56 14.54 -12.81
C ASP A 39 -23.53 15.28 -13.69
N HIS A 40 -23.29 14.84 -14.92
CA HIS A 40 -22.20 15.33 -15.78
C HIS A 40 -22.65 15.92 -17.13
N THR A 41 -23.85 16.52 -17.17
CA THR A 41 -24.50 17.14 -18.36
C THR A 41 -24.83 16.19 -19.52
N SER A 42 -23.86 15.42 -19.98
CA SER A 42 -23.92 14.54 -21.12
C SER A 42 -22.97 13.35 -20.95
N ILE A 43 -23.22 12.29 -21.73
CA ILE A 43 -22.33 11.15 -21.88
C ILE A 43 -22.05 10.98 -23.39
N PRO A 44 -20.79 10.90 -23.81
CA PRO A 44 -20.45 10.70 -25.20
C PRO A 44 -20.82 9.29 -25.66
N PRO A 45 -21.03 9.07 -26.97
CA PRO A 45 -21.14 7.73 -27.53
C PRO A 45 -19.90 6.89 -27.19
N ASN A 46 -20.10 5.61 -26.89
CA ASN A 46 -19.04 4.68 -26.49
C ASN A 46 -18.20 5.16 -25.29
N ALA A 47 -18.81 5.88 -24.36
CA ALA A 47 -18.18 6.25 -23.10
C ALA A 47 -17.57 5.05 -22.37
N HIS A 48 -16.29 5.12 -22.04
CA HIS A 48 -15.51 4.06 -21.42
C HIS A 48 -14.33 4.64 -20.63
N TRP A 49 -13.58 3.76 -19.98
CA TRP A 49 -12.35 4.09 -19.26
C TRP A 49 -11.21 3.26 -19.83
N SER A 50 -10.03 3.86 -19.97
CA SER A 50 -8.82 3.07 -20.22
C SER A 50 -8.52 2.16 -19.03
N LYS A 51 -7.48 1.34 -19.15
CA LYS A 51 -6.95 0.63 -17.99
C LYS A 51 -6.64 1.60 -16.85
N LEU A 52 -6.94 1.20 -15.62
CA LEU A 52 -6.44 1.87 -14.42
C LEU A 52 -5.01 1.42 -14.17
N VAL A 53 -4.05 2.27 -14.50
CA VAL A 53 -2.62 1.93 -14.47
C VAL A 53 -1.88 2.84 -13.49
N GLY A 54 -0.68 2.47 -13.07
CA GLY A 54 0.06 3.29 -12.12
C GLY A 54 1.32 2.65 -11.56
N SER A 55 1.75 3.12 -10.40
CA SER A 55 2.90 2.60 -9.67
C SER A 55 2.80 2.95 -8.18
N ASN A 56 3.36 2.11 -7.32
CA ASN A 56 3.71 2.51 -5.96
C ASN A 56 5.21 2.85 -5.87
N HIS A 57 5.52 3.95 -5.17
CA HIS A 57 6.81 4.63 -5.27
C HIS A 57 7.16 5.39 -3.99
N ASN A 58 8.35 5.97 -3.95
CA ASN A 58 8.82 6.83 -2.88
C ASN A 58 8.75 8.31 -3.28
N SER A 59 9.12 9.21 -2.36
CA SER A 59 9.00 10.66 -2.56
C SER A 59 10.04 11.26 -3.51
N ASN A 60 10.96 10.46 -4.08
CA ASN A 60 11.97 10.95 -5.02
C ASN A 60 11.46 10.97 -6.49
N VAL A 61 10.24 10.49 -6.73
CA VAL A 61 9.56 10.54 -8.03
C VAL A 61 8.10 10.92 -7.81
N SER A 62 7.56 11.71 -8.72
CA SER A 62 6.12 11.91 -8.89
C SER A 62 5.80 11.68 -10.36
N PHE A 63 4.73 10.95 -10.63
CA PHE A 63 4.28 10.63 -11.99
C PHE A 63 3.25 11.62 -12.52
N LEU A 64 2.65 12.42 -11.64
CA LEU A 64 1.63 13.40 -11.99
C LEU A 64 1.65 14.55 -10.97
N GLU A 65 1.88 15.77 -11.44
CA GLU A 65 1.91 16.97 -10.62
C GLU A 65 1.17 18.11 -11.33
N VAL A 66 0.16 18.67 -10.69
CA VAL A 66 -0.61 19.80 -11.24
C VAL A 66 0.31 21.01 -11.39
N GLY A 67 0.31 21.62 -12.57
CA GLY A 67 1.20 22.74 -12.92
C GLY A 67 2.55 22.32 -13.51
N SER A 68 2.84 21.02 -13.59
CA SER A 68 3.98 20.45 -14.30
C SER A 68 3.55 19.93 -15.68
N MET A 69 4.50 19.76 -16.60
CA MET A 69 4.23 19.16 -17.92
C MET A 69 3.97 17.66 -17.77
N ALA A 70 3.02 17.12 -18.54
CA ALA A 70 2.83 15.68 -18.64
C ALA A 70 4.08 15.00 -19.22
N SER A 71 4.41 13.80 -18.73
CA SER A 71 5.35 12.92 -19.43
C SER A 71 4.69 12.38 -20.71
N LEU A 72 5.51 11.88 -21.63
CA LEU A 72 4.98 11.20 -22.82
C LEU A 72 4.11 9.98 -22.44
N GLY A 73 4.41 9.29 -21.33
CA GLY A 73 3.56 8.20 -20.86
C GLY A 73 2.19 8.66 -20.40
N ILE A 74 2.11 9.78 -19.68
CA ILE A 74 0.85 10.36 -19.23
C ILE A 74 0.04 10.92 -20.42
N GLU A 75 0.69 11.62 -21.35
CA GLU A 75 0.09 12.07 -22.62
C GLU A 75 -0.57 10.90 -23.37
N MET A 76 0.17 9.81 -23.59
CA MET A 76 -0.37 8.64 -24.32
C MET A 76 -1.54 7.97 -23.59
N ILE A 77 -1.53 7.96 -22.25
CA ILE A 77 -2.67 7.47 -21.46
C ILE A 77 -3.86 8.41 -21.65
N ALA A 78 -3.67 9.71 -21.51
CA ALA A 78 -4.73 10.71 -21.52
C ALA A 78 -5.42 10.84 -22.89
N GLU A 79 -4.70 10.71 -24.00
CA GLU A 79 -5.26 10.91 -25.35
C GLU A 79 -5.77 9.62 -26.00
N SER A 80 -5.16 8.47 -25.67
CA SER A 80 -5.43 7.21 -26.39
C SER A 80 -5.64 5.99 -25.50
N GLY A 81 -5.47 6.14 -24.19
CA GLY A 81 -5.48 5.03 -23.24
C GLY A 81 -4.29 4.08 -23.41
N ASN A 82 -3.28 4.46 -24.19
CA ASN A 82 -2.09 3.66 -24.42
C ASN A 82 -1.09 3.85 -23.27
N ASN A 83 -0.90 2.79 -22.50
CA ASN A 83 -0.08 2.78 -21.29
C ASN A 83 1.34 2.21 -21.50
N VAL A 84 1.74 1.88 -22.74
CA VAL A 84 3.03 1.19 -23.01
C VAL A 84 4.22 2.09 -22.66
N GLN A 85 4.18 3.36 -23.04
CA GLN A 85 5.26 4.30 -22.74
C GLN A 85 5.38 4.54 -21.22
N PHE A 86 4.24 4.68 -20.54
CA PHE A 86 4.21 4.84 -19.09
C PHE A 86 4.80 3.61 -18.36
N GLU A 87 4.44 2.39 -18.77
CA GLU A 87 4.98 1.16 -18.22
C GLU A 87 6.48 1.00 -18.50
N THR A 88 6.87 1.07 -19.78
CA THR A 88 8.21 0.65 -20.23
C THR A 88 9.28 1.72 -20.10
N VAL A 89 8.89 2.98 -19.89
CA VAL A 89 9.83 4.11 -19.77
C VAL A 89 9.64 4.80 -18.44
N ASP A 90 8.46 5.35 -18.16
CA ASP A 90 8.30 6.21 -16.97
C ASP A 90 8.48 5.41 -15.68
N VAL A 91 7.71 4.33 -15.52
CA VAL A 91 7.77 3.48 -14.32
C VAL A 91 9.06 2.66 -14.28
N GLU A 92 9.47 2.06 -15.40
CA GLU A 92 10.70 1.26 -15.45
C GLU A 92 11.96 2.09 -15.14
N ASN A 93 12.04 3.35 -15.60
CA ASN A 93 13.14 4.23 -15.21
C ASN A 93 13.11 4.55 -13.71
N ALA A 94 11.92 4.76 -13.13
CA ALA A 94 11.78 5.01 -11.70
C ALA A 94 12.18 3.78 -10.86
N ILE A 95 11.84 2.56 -11.32
CA ILE A 95 12.28 1.31 -10.68
C ILE A 95 13.81 1.19 -10.74
N ASN A 96 14.40 1.39 -11.93
CA ASN A 96 15.86 1.32 -12.11
C ASN A 96 16.62 2.39 -11.32
N ALA A 97 15.98 3.52 -11.00
CA ALA A 97 16.51 4.56 -10.13
C ALA A 97 16.33 4.26 -8.63
N GLY A 98 15.65 3.17 -8.25
CA GLY A 98 15.31 2.86 -6.86
C GLY A 98 14.24 3.78 -6.27
N ASN A 99 13.37 4.33 -7.11
CA ASN A 99 12.32 5.28 -6.72
C ASN A 99 10.90 4.70 -6.82
N ALA A 100 10.71 3.59 -7.53
CA ALA A 100 9.42 2.89 -7.63
C ALA A 100 9.59 1.38 -7.40
N GLN A 101 8.52 0.72 -6.97
CA GLN A 101 8.55 -0.73 -6.70
C GLN A 101 8.12 -1.56 -7.91
N GLN A 102 7.03 -1.17 -8.56
CA GLN A 102 6.41 -1.94 -9.64
C GLN A 102 5.49 -1.10 -10.51
N TYR A 103 5.21 -1.61 -11.70
CA TYR A 103 4.10 -1.16 -12.53
C TYR A 103 2.79 -1.83 -12.09
N ILE A 104 1.71 -1.06 -12.04
CA ILE A 104 0.36 -1.51 -11.70
C ILE A 104 -0.49 -1.54 -12.97
N ASN A 105 -1.06 -2.71 -13.27
CA ASN A 105 -1.81 -2.98 -14.50
C ASN A 105 -3.24 -3.42 -14.20
N GLY A 106 -4.12 -2.47 -13.89
CA GLY A 106 -5.56 -2.73 -13.73
C GLY A 106 -6.28 -3.00 -15.04
N SER A 107 -7.54 -3.44 -14.94
CA SER A 107 -8.41 -3.63 -16.09
C SER A 107 -8.96 -2.28 -16.61
N SER A 108 -9.54 -2.30 -17.81
CA SER A 108 -10.32 -1.20 -18.38
C SER A 108 -11.81 -1.42 -18.13
N LEU A 109 -12.62 -0.38 -18.33
CA LEU A 109 -14.08 -0.48 -18.23
C LEU A 109 -14.73 -0.01 -19.55
N GLY A 110 -15.39 -0.91 -20.27
CA GLY A 110 -16.02 -0.64 -21.58
C GLY A 110 -17.34 0.14 -21.53
N SER A 111 -17.64 0.80 -20.41
CA SER A 111 -18.89 1.54 -20.18
C SER A 111 -18.64 2.77 -19.32
N ALA A 112 -19.54 3.77 -19.39
CA ALA A 112 -19.43 4.98 -18.57
C ALA A 112 -19.41 4.68 -17.08
N SER A 113 -20.33 3.83 -16.61
CA SER A 113 -20.47 3.40 -15.21
C SER A 113 -20.09 1.94 -15.01
N GLY A 114 -19.59 1.59 -13.83
CA GLY A 114 -19.14 0.23 -13.50
C GLY A 114 -17.90 0.25 -12.61
N THR A 115 -17.27 -0.91 -12.42
CA THR A 115 -16.11 -1.06 -11.53
C THR A 115 -14.88 -1.54 -12.27
N ILE A 116 -13.72 -1.07 -11.81
CA ILE A 116 -12.40 -1.60 -12.10
C ILE A 116 -11.79 -2.02 -10.75
N THR A 117 -11.22 -3.22 -10.67
CA THR A 117 -10.56 -3.71 -9.45
C THR A 117 -9.11 -4.04 -9.71
N ILE A 118 -8.28 -3.81 -8.68
CA ILE A 118 -6.91 -4.31 -8.57
C ILE A 118 -6.84 -5.05 -7.25
N ASP A 119 -6.71 -6.37 -7.30
CA ASP A 119 -6.70 -7.22 -6.11
C ASP A 119 -5.27 -7.62 -5.75
N GLY A 120 -4.95 -7.60 -4.46
CA GLY A 120 -3.69 -8.12 -3.96
C GLY A 120 -2.46 -7.26 -4.30
N LEU A 121 -2.61 -5.94 -4.45
CA LEU A 121 -1.48 -5.03 -4.64
C LEU A 121 -0.57 -5.05 -3.41
N GLU A 122 0.66 -5.52 -3.58
CA GLU A 122 1.67 -5.53 -2.53
C GLU A 122 2.46 -4.21 -2.51
N VAL A 123 2.51 -3.53 -1.37
CA VAL A 123 3.18 -2.23 -1.18
C VAL A 123 4.17 -2.36 -0.03
N SER A 124 5.45 -2.09 -0.28
CA SER A 124 6.47 -2.06 0.77
C SER A 124 6.59 -0.67 1.38
N GLU A 125 7.05 -0.60 2.63
CA GLU A 125 7.24 0.66 3.36
C GLU A 125 8.32 1.58 2.75
N GLU A 126 9.16 1.08 1.84
CA GLU A 126 10.12 1.91 1.09
C GLU A 126 9.46 2.66 -0.07
N PHE A 127 8.35 2.14 -0.58
CA PHE A 127 7.59 2.72 -1.69
C PHE A 127 6.11 2.90 -1.33
N PRO A 128 5.78 3.68 -0.28
CA PRO A 128 4.44 3.71 0.30
C PRO A 128 3.48 4.69 -0.40
N LEU A 129 3.96 5.50 -1.35
CA LEU A 129 3.12 6.40 -2.14
C LEU A 129 2.49 5.63 -3.29
N LEU A 130 1.23 5.94 -3.61
CA LEU A 130 0.50 5.34 -4.71
C LEU A 130 0.06 6.40 -5.72
N THR A 131 0.37 6.14 -7.00
CA THR A 131 -0.18 6.88 -8.13
C THR A 131 -0.95 5.92 -9.03
N LEU A 132 -2.18 6.28 -9.39
CA LEU A 132 -3.02 5.57 -10.37
C LEU A 132 -3.67 6.59 -11.31
N VAL A 133 -3.80 6.23 -12.58
CA VAL A 133 -4.36 7.07 -13.65
C VAL A 133 -5.23 6.23 -14.59
N SER A 134 -6.32 6.82 -15.09
CA SER A 134 -7.18 6.24 -16.13
C SER A 134 -7.79 7.35 -16.98
N MET A 135 -7.80 7.16 -18.30
CA MET A 135 -8.41 8.05 -19.27
C MET A 135 -9.93 8.06 -19.15
N VAL A 136 -10.53 9.25 -19.19
CA VAL A 136 -11.95 9.44 -19.45
C VAL A 136 -12.15 9.37 -20.96
N ALA A 137 -12.88 8.39 -21.48
CA ALA A 137 -12.89 8.12 -22.91
C ALA A 137 -14.31 8.16 -23.53
N PRO A 138 -14.48 8.68 -24.74
CA PRO A 138 -13.53 9.52 -25.47
C PRO A 138 -13.36 10.89 -24.78
N SER A 139 -12.17 11.46 -24.88
CA SER A 139 -11.87 12.84 -24.53
C SER A 139 -10.63 13.31 -25.32
N PRO A 140 -10.32 14.62 -25.33
CA PRO A 140 -9.07 15.14 -25.87
C PRO A 140 -7.86 14.54 -25.13
N ASP A 141 -7.74 14.83 -23.84
CA ASP A 141 -6.61 14.42 -22.98
C ASP A 141 -7.02 14.35 -21.49
N TRP A 142 -8.25 13.91 -21.21
CA TRP A 142 -8.81 13.95 -19.87
C TRP A 142 -8.63 12.65 -19.11
N MET A 143 -8.31 12.75 -17.82
CA MET A 143 -8.04 11.59 -16.97
C MET A 143 -8.56 11.76 -15.53
N VAL A 144 -8.85 10.66 -14.87
CA VAL A 144 -8.92 10.61 -13.40
C VAL A 144 -7.60 10.09 -12.85
N ALA A 145 -7.17 10.64 -11.72
CA ALA A 145 -5.96 10.19 -11.07
C ALA A 145 -6.02 10.35 -9.55
N ILE A 146 -5.30 9.46 -8.86
CA ILE A 146 -4.71 9.71 -7.55
C ILE A 146 -3.21 9.77 -7.76
N HIS A 147 -2.53 10.71 -7.11
CA HIS A 147 -1.08 10.88 -7.25
C HIS A 147 -0.46 11.11 -5.87
N ASP A 148 0.72 10.54 -5.67
CA ASP A 148 1.51 10.64 -4.43
C ASP A 148 0.70 10.30 -3.16
N LEU A 149 -0.28 9.38 -3.26
CA LEU A 149 -1.14 9.03 -2.13
C LEU A 149 -0.37 8.16 -1.14
N GLU A 150 -0.01 8.76 -0.01
CA GLU A 150 0.65 8.07 1.09
C GLU A 150 -0.23 6.98 1.71
N LEU A 151 0.20 5.72 1.65
CA LEU A 151 -0.50 4.58 2.25
C LEU A 151 0.03 4.23 3.65
N LEU A 152 1.22 4.73 4.01
CA LEU A 152 1.85 4.50 5.31
C LEU A 152 1.75 5.75 6.19
N GLU A 153 1.22 5.62 7.40
CA GLU A 153 1.20 6.72 8.35
C GLU A 153 2.61 7.01 8.88
N SER A 154 2.84 8.26 9.31
CA SER A 154 4.07 8.64 10.03
C SER A 154 4.34 7.83 11.31
N THR A 155 3.32 7.14 11.82
CA THR A 155 3.42 6.22 12.97
C THR A 155 3.99 4.85 12.60
N GLY A 156 4.18 4.57 11.31
CA GLY A 156 4.60 3.27 10.77
C GLY A 156 3.44 2.29 10.54
N ASN A 157 2.19 2.72 10.68
CA ASN A 157 1.02 1.88 10.44
C ASN A 157 0.47 2.08 9.01
N TRP A 158 0.14 0.98 8.35
CA TRP A 158 -0.57 1.00 7.06
C TRP A 158 -2.01 1.46 7.23
N LYS A 159 -2.47 2.39 6.38
CA LYS A 159 -3.85 2.88 6.38
C LYS A 159 -4.80 1.74 6.05
N SER A 160 -5.79 1.49 6.90
CA SER A 160 -6.68 0.33 6.75
C SER A 160 -7.71 0.46 5.63
N SER A 161 -8.20 1.68 5.39
CA SER A 161 -9.15 1.99 4.33
C SER A 161 -9.03 3.45 3.94
N ILE A 162 -9.11 3.74 2.64
CA ILE A 162 -9.09 5.07 2.07
C ILE A 162 -10.23 5.15 1.04
N ASN A 163 -11.04 6.20 1.13
CA ASN A 163 -12.13 6.45 0.21
C ASN A 163 -11.99 7.86 -0.39
N ILE A 164 -11.79 7.95 -1.70
CA ILE A 164 -11.53 9.20 -2.41
C ILE A 164 -12.58 9.40 -3.51
N PRO A 165 -13.51 10.36 -3.36
CA PRO A 165 -14.37 10.80 -4.45
C PRO A 165 -13.54 11.48 -5.54
N MET A 166 -13.61 10.99 -6.77
CA MET A 166 -12.92 11.55 -7.95
C MET A 166 -13.63 12.82 -8.42
N THR A 167 -13.51 13.88 -7.62
CA THR A 167 -14.13 15.20 -7.86
C THR A 167 -13.36 16.02 -8.89
N TYR A 168 -12.09 15.67 -9.12
CA TYR A 168 -11.23 16.32 -10.09
C TYR A 168 -11.03 15.39 -11.27
N VAL A 169 -11.32 15.92 -12.46
CA VAL A 169 -10.83 15.39 -13.72
C VAL A 169 -9.63 16.25 -14.09
N TYR A 170 -8.55 15.62 -14.47
CA TYR A 170 -7.32 16.26 -14.90
C TYR A 170 -7.35 16.42 -16.41
N ASP A 171 -6.78 17.51 -16.86
CA ASP A 171 -6.46 17.81 -18.26
C ASP A 171 -4.94 17.72 -18.38
N ALA A 172 -4.44 16.87 -19.27
CA ALA A 172 -3.00 16.62 -19.38
C ALA A 172 -2.24 17.83 -19.96
N GLY A 173 -2.95 18.76 -20.62
CA GLY A 173 -2.39 19.91 -21.29
C GLY A 173 -1.72 19.56 -22.62
N THR A 174 -2.11 18.45 -23.24
CA THR A 174 -1.53 17.94 -24.49
C THR A 174 -2.49 18.00 -25.67
N ASP A 175 -3.78 18.26 -25.42
CA ASP A 175 -4.78 18.57 -26.45
C ASP A 175 -5.64 19.79 -26.03
N THR A 176 -6.10 20.59 -26.99
CA THR A 176 -6.92 21.80 -26.73
C THR A 176 -8.42 21.61 -26.96
N GLY A 177 -8.86 20.37 -27.22
CA GLY A 177 -10.26 20.03 -27.37
C GLY A 177 -11.08 20.41 -26.13
N THR A 178 -12.29 20.92 -26.37
CA THR A 178 -13.16 21.44 -25.29
C THR A 178 -14.38 20.57 -25.01
N ASP A 179 -14.51 19.45 -25.73
CA ASP A 179 -15.62 18.50 -25.61
C ASP A 179 -15.12 17.08 -25.97
N TYR A 180 -15.83 16.06 -25.51
CA TYR A 180 -15.44 14.65 -25.57
C TYR A 180 -15.03 14.14 -26.96
N THR A 181 -15.65 14.67 -28.02
CA THR A 181 -15.43 14.24 -29.40
C THR A 181 -14.79 15.31 -30.27
N SER A 182 -14.07 16.26 -29.64
CA SER A 182 -13.28 17.24 -30.37
C SER A 182 -12.26 16.54 -31.26
N GLY A 183 -11.94 17.13 -32.41
CA GLY A 183 -10.84 16.62 -33.22
C GLY A 183 -9.51 16.93 -32.54
N ASN A 184 -8.53 16.05 -32.76
CA ASN A 184 -7.18 16.18 -32.21
C ASN A 184 -6.56 17.56 -32.50
N ALA A 185 -6.01 18.19 -31.47
CA ALA A 185 -5.42 19.52 -31.50
C ALA A 185 -4.28 19.64 -30.48
N ASP A 186 -3.11 19.11 -30.86
CA ASP A 186 -1.88 19.06 -30.06
C ASP A 186 -1.58 20.38 -29.35
N SER A 187 -1.15 20.26 -28.10
CA SER A 187 -0.75 21.35 -27.24
C SER A 187 0.37 20.93 -26.30
N ASN A 188 0.89 21.89 -25.54
CA ASN A 188 2.00 21.67 -24.62
C ASN A 188 1.86 22.67 -23.47
N LEU A 189 0.84 22.44 -22.66
CA LEU A 189 0.49 23.18 -21.47
C LEU A 189 0.75 22.30 -20.22
N PRO A 190 0.90 22.90 -19.04
CA PRO A 190 0.99 22.12 -17.81
C PRO A 190 -0.33 21.45 -17.45
N ILE A 191 -0.23 20.29 -16.79
CA ILE A 191 -1.37 19.54 -16.24
C ILE A 191 -2.22 20.47 -15.39
N SER A 192 -3.52 20.44 -15.62
CA SER A 192 -4.49 21.25 -14.87
C SER A 192 -5.65 20.39 -14.36
N VAL A 193 -6.51 21.00 -13.53
CA VAL A 193 -7.68 20.32 -12.97
C VAL A 193 -8.95 21.07 -13.31
N PHE A 194 -9.95 20.34 -13.79
CA PHE A 194 -11.32 20.83 -13.84
C PHE A 194 -11.86 20.91 -12.41
N ASN A 195 -12.33 22.10 -12.00
CA ASN A 195 -12.88 22.33 -10.64
C ASN A 195 -14.10 23.25 -10.69
N MET A 196 -14.81 23.38 -9.56
CA MET A 196 -16.02 24.22 -9.45
C MET A 196 -15.79 25.73 -9.71
N SER A 197 -14.54 26.20 -9.65
CA SER A 197 -14.20 27.60 -9.94
C SER A 197 -13.90 27.83 -11.42
N ASN A 198 -13.55 26.77 -12.16
CA ASN A 198 -13.30 26.71 -13.59
C ASN A 198 -14.30 25.73 -14.24
N SER A 199 -15.61 25.94 -13.99
CA SER A 199 -16.71 25.08 -14.47
C SER A 199 -16.73 24.95 -15.99
N ILE A 200 -15.89 24.05 -16.50
CA ILE A 200 -15.86 23.66 -17.89
C ILE A 200 -16.72 22.41 -17.96
N ALA A 201 -17.83 22.53 -18.69
CA ALA A 201 -18.59 21.38 -19.13
C ALA A 201 -17.61 20.35 -19.72
N PRO A 202 -17.78 19.06 -19.43
CA PRO A 202 -19.06 18.44 -19.05
C PRO A 202 -19.22 18.09 -17.55
N PHE A 203 -18.17 18.11 -16.73
CA PHE A 203 -18.20 17.44 -15.42
C PHE A 203 -18.93 18.20 -14.29
N ASN A 204 -19.16 19.51 -14.45
CA ASN A 204 -19.90 20.36 -13.50
C ASN A 204 -19.42 20.32 -12.03
N GLY A 205 -18.20 19.85 -11.77
CA GLY A 205 -17.66 19.69 -10.41
C GLY A 205 -18.26 18.54 -9.60
N ASN A 206 -19.04 17.65 -10.23
CA ASN A 206 -19.48 16.42 -9.60
C ASN A 206 -18.42 15.34 -9.68
N ALA A 207 -18.40 14.44 -8.70
CA ALA A 207 -17.49 13.30 -8.72
C ALA A 207 -17.90 12.31 -9.82
N ILE A 208 -16.94 11.99 -10.70
CA ILE A 208 -17.15 11.07 -11.81
C ILE A 208 -16.94 9.59 -11.41
N GLY A 209 -16.45 9.37 -10.19
CA GLY A 209 -16.31 8.06 -9.59
C GLY A 209 -15.77 8.15 -8.18
N ASN A 210 -15.43 6.99 -7.61
CA ASN A 210 -14.86 6.86 -6.29
C ASN A 210 -13.78 5.77 -6.29
N ILE A 211 -12.63 6.06 -5.70
CA ILE A 211 -11.59 5.06 -5.42
C ILE A 211 -11.69 4.64 -3.96
N GLU A 212 -11.87 3.34 -3.74
CA GLU A 212 -11.75 2.69 -2.44
C GLU A 212 -10.48 1.82 -2.42
N ILE A 213 -9.65 2.00 -1.39
CA ILE A 213 -8.43 1.23 -1.17
C ILE A 213 -8.54 0.60 0.21
N THR A 214 -8.49 -0.73 0.27
CA THR A 214 -8.72 -1.48 1.51
C THR A 214 -7.57 -2.43 1.79
N LEU A 215 -6.99 -2.30 2.98
CA LEU A 215 -5.92 -3.15 3.47
C LEU A 215 -6.47 -4.55 3.76
N THR A 216 -5.87 -5.57 3.18
CA THR A 216 -6.28 -6.96 3.36
C THR A 216 -5.32 -7.74 4.25
N ASN A 217 -4.02 -7.45 4.19
CA ASN A 217 -3.00 -8.13 4.98
C ASN A 217 -1.77 -7.24 5.20
N VAL A 218 -0.99 -7.53 6.24
CA VAL A 218 0.35 -6.95 6.45
C VAL A 218 1.31 -8.08 6.77
N LEU A 219 2.35 -8.22 5.95
CA LEU A 219 3.47 -9.13 6.14
C LEU A 219 4.68 -8.31 6.60
N GLY A 220 5.09 -8.46 7.85
CA GLY A 220 6.28 -7.77 8.37
C GLY A 220 6.58 -8.19 9.79
N ILE A 221 7.85 -8.12 10.18
CA ILE A 221 8.24 -8.20 11.59
C ILE A 221 8.04 -6.80 12.13
N ASN A 222 6.82 -6.48 12.57
CA ASN A 222 6.52 -5.20 13.20
C ASN A 222 7.55 -4.93 14.31
N HIS A 223 8.42 -3.94 14.10
CA HIS A 223 9.10 -3.28 15.20
C HIS A 223 8.03 -2.49 15.96
N GLU A 224 7.42 -3.15 16.95
CA GLU A 224 6.70 -2.58 18.09
C GLU A 224 5.80 -1.37 17.79
N ASN A 225 4.49 -1.58 17.59
CA ASN A 225 3.49 -0.60 18.05
C ASN A 225 2.02 -1.07 18.20
N SER A 226 1.74 -2.37 18.23
CA SER A 226 0.38 -2.87 18.55
C SER A 226 0.33 -4.07 19.50
N SER A 227 1.41 -4.36 20.22
CA SER A 227 1.46 -5.43 21.24
C SER A 227 2.43 -5.15 22.40
N ALA A 228 2.79 -3.88 22.62
CA ALA A 228 3.81 -3.43 23.59
C ALA A 228 3.49 -3.72 25.08
N ASN A 229 2.48 -4.53 25.40
CA ASN A 229 2.15 -4.85 26.79
C ASN A 229 2.09 -6.35 27.09
N MET A 230 2.13 -7.26 26.11
CA MET A 230 2.01 -8.69 26.39
C MET A 230 3.36 -9.33 26.73
N LYS A 231 3.55 -9.70 28.00
CA LYS A 231 4.80 -10.27 28.50
C LYS A 231 4.64 -11.77 28.75
N LEU A 232 5.58 -12.57 28.23
CA LEU A 232 5.71 -14.01 28.45
C LEU A 232 6.91 -14.28 29.37
N PHE A 233 6.67 -14.77 30.57
CA PHE A 233 7.74 -15.02 31.55
C PHE A 233 7.41 -16.17 32.52
N PRO A 234 8.41 -16.85 33.12
CA PRO A 234 9.83 -16.73 32.79
C PRO A 234 10.13 -17.32 31.40
N ASN A 235 11.13 -16.77 30.73
CA ASN A 235 11.69 -17.33 29.51
C ASN A 235 13.22 -17.15 29.58
N PRO A 236 14.02 -18.23 29.71
CA PRO A 236 13.62 -19.64 29.68
C PRO A 236 12.74 -20.08 30.87
N SER A 237 11.86 -21.07 30.66
CA SER A 237 10.95 -21.63 31.66
C SER A 237 11.31 -23.08 32.03
N GLN A 238 10.93 -23.50 33.23
CA GLN A 238 11.00 -24.89 33.72
C GLN A 238 9.66 -25.64 33.54
N GLY A 239 8.77 -25.15 32.67
CA GLY A 239 7.46 -25.76 32.40
C GLY A 239 6.26 -24.90 32.84
N TYR A 240 6.45 -23.80 33.58
CA TYR A 240 5.36 -22.88 33.92
C TYR A 240 5.62 -21.51 33.29
N VAL A 241 4.66 -21.01 32.53
CA VAL A 241 4.78 -19.73 31.83
C VAL A 241 3.56 -18.87 32.14
N THR A 242 3.81 -17.61 32.43
CA THR A 242 2.80 -16.58 32.65
C THR A 242 2.77 -15.65 31.45
N ILE A 243 1.56 -15.37 30.97
CA ILE A 243 1.27 -14.33 29.99
C ILE A 243 0.48 -13.24 30.70
N THR A 244 0.98 -12.01 30.70
CA THR A 244 0.28 -10.84 31.26
C THR A 244 -0.20 -9.90 30.18
N ASN A 245 -1.23 -9.11 30.49
CA ASN A 245 -1.88 -8.16 29.60
C ASN A 245 -2.60 -8.82 28.42
N SER A 246 -3.25 -9.96 28.70
CA SER A 246 -4.02 -10.81 27.79
C SER A 246 -5.46 -10.33 27.53
N THR A 247 -5.69 -9.01 27.48
CA THR A 247 -7.01 -8.47 27.13
C THR A 247 -7.35 -8.80 25.68
N ASN A 248 -8.59 -9.22 25.42
CA ASN A 248 -9.08 -9.58 24.08
C ASN A 248 -8.41 -10.82 23.44
N LEU A 249 -7.74 -11.69 24.21
CA LEU A 249 -7.27 -12.98 23.69
C LEU A 249 -8.43 -13.97 23.52
N GLU A 250 -8.40 -14.69 22.41
CA GLU A 250 -9.31 -15.79 22.08
C GLU A 250 -8.63 -17.15 22.34
N THR A 251 -7.43 -17.37 21.80
CA THR A 251 -6.70 -18.62 21.98
C THR A 251 -5.19 -18.43 22.11
N ILE A 252 -4.56 -19.38 22.80
CA ILE A 252 -3.11 -19.52 22.89
C ILE A 252 -2.73 -20.86 22.29
N GLU A 253 -1.82 -20.87 21.33
CA GLU A 253 -1.32 -22.06 20.64
C GLU A 253 0.18 -22.18 20.83
N ILE A 254 0.64 -23.36 21.25
CA ILE A 254 2.05 -23.68 21.41
C ILE A 254 2.46 -24.59 20.26
N TYR A 255 3.50 -24.21 19.53
CA TYR A 255 4.05 -24.96 18.41
C TYR A 255 5.46 -25.45 18.71
N ASN A 256 5.77 -26.67 18.27
CA ASN A 256 7.15 -27.12 18.19
C ASN A 256 7.87 -26.52 16.97
N ILE A 257 9.17 -26.75 16.86
CA ILE A 257 10.00 -26.28 15.73
C ILE A 257 9.58 -26.83 14.35
N LEU A 258 8.79 -27.91 14.31
CA LEU A 258 8.25 -28.48 13.08
C LEU A 258 6.90 -27.86 12.68
N GLY A 259 6.42 -26.85 13.42
CA GLY A 259 5.13 -26.21 13.16
C GLY A 259 3.91 -27.01 13.61
N LYS A 260 4.10 -28.09 14.39
CA LYS A 260 2.99 -28.87 14.97
C LYS A 260 2.51 -28.21 16.26
N ILE A 261 1.19 -28.01 16.38
CA ILE A 261 0.55 -27.60 17.64
C ILE A 261 0.73 -28.71 18.68
N VAL A 262 1.37 -28.37 19.79
CA VAL A 262 1.60 -29.27 20.93
C VAL A 262 0.66 -28.98 22.11
N GLN A 263 0.09 -27.79 22.17
CA GLN A 263 -0.92 -27.40 23.16
C GLN A 263 -1.75 -26.23 22.63
N GLU A 264 -3.05 -26.25 22.90
CA GLU A 264 -3.97 -25.17 22.59
C GLU A 264 -4.80 -24.86 23.83
N THR A 265 -4.99 -23.58 24.14
CA THR A 265 -5.72 -23.14 25.34
C THR A 265 -6.65 -21.99 24.97
N PRO A 266 -7.97 -22.20 24.95
CA PRO A 266 -8.94 -21.13 24.76
C PRO A 266 -8.97 -20.24 26.01
N ILE A 267 -9.05 -18.93 25.80
CA ILE A 267 -9.01 -17.93 26.87
C ILE A 267 -10.35 -17.22 26.98
N THR A 268 -10.84 -17.10 28.21
CA THR A 268 -11.90 -16.16 28.56
C THR A 268 -11.27 -14.89 29.12
N ASN A 269 -11.85 -13.73 28.79
CA ASN A 269 -11.27 -12.38 28.96
C ASN A 269 -10.62 -12.16 30.35
N THR A 270 -9.33 -12.46 30.45
CA THR A 270 -8.53 -12.42 31.69
C THR A 270 -7.26 -11.65 31.41
N SER A 271 -6.83 -10.80 32.35
CA SER A 271 -5.63 -9.96 32.19
C SER A 271 -4.32 -10.73 32.43
N LYS A 272 -4.40 -11.97 32.90
CA LYS A 272 -3.26 -12.85 33.18
C LYS A 272 -3.66 -14.31 32.94
N VAL A 273 -2.81 -15.04 32.23
CA VAL A 273 -2.97 -16.48 31.97
C VAL A 273 -1.72 -17.21 32.44
N GLN A 274 -1.90 -18.36 33.08
CA GLN A 274 -0.82 -19.25 33.46
C GLN A 274 -0.94 -20.55 32.66
N LEU A 275 0.15 -20.93 32.01
CA LEU A 275 0.27 -22.14 31.21
C LEU A 275 1.14 -23.16 31.95
N ASP A 276 0.64 -24.38 32.03
CA ASP A 276 1.42 -25.56 32.40
C ASP A 276 1.87 -26.28 31.13
N LEU A 277 3.18 -26.30 30.95
CA LEU A 277 3.94 -26.91 29.85
C LEU A 277 4.93 -27.96 30.39
N SER A 278 4.79 -28.38 31.65
CA SER A 278 5.71 -29.32 32.32
C SER A 278 5.79 -30.69 31.64
N ASN A 279 4.76 -31.05 30.86
CA ASN A 279 4.70 -32.28 30.08
C ASN A 279 5.42 -32.20 28.72
N LEU A 280 5.89 -31.01 28.32
CA LEU A 280 6.61 -30.81 27.06
C LEU A 280 8.11 -31.09 27.24
N GLN A 281 8.73 -31.56 26.17
CA GLN A 281 10.18 -31.78 26.16
C GLN A 281 10.94 -30.44 26.25
N LYS A 282 12.17 -30.49 26.75
CA LYS A 282 13.06 -29.33 26.77
C LYS A 282 13.39 -28.95 25.34
N GLY A 283 13.32 -27.66 25.01
CA GLY A 283 13.52 -27.21 23.64
C GLY A 283 12.95 -25.84 23.33
N LEU A 284 12.99 -25.51 22.03
CA LEU A 284 12.48 -24.28 21.47
C LEU A 284 11.02 -24.47 21.04
N TYR A 285 10.17 -23.52 21.42
CA TYR A 285 8.76 -23.48 21.07
C TYR A 285 8.38 -22.08 20.57
N LEU A 286 7.31 -22.01 19.79
CA LEU A 286 6.65 -20.77 19.39
C LEU A 286 5.30 -20.69 20.09
N VAL A 287 5.00 -19.55 20.69
CA VAL A 287 3.74 -19.25 21.37
C VAL A 287 2.98 -18.26 20.52
N LYS A 288 1.90 -18.72 19.88
CA LYS A 288 1.02 -17.88 19.07
C LYS A 288 -0.21 -17.50 19.89
N LEU A 289 -0.52 -16.21 19.90
CA LEU A 289 -1.56 -15.60 20.71
C LEU A 289 -2.56 -15.00 19.72
N LYS A 290 -3.78 -15.55 19.64
CA LYS A 290 -4.83 -15.06 18.75
C LYS A 290 -5.80 -14.18 19.52
N ASN A 291 -6.10 -13.02 18.97
CA ASN A 291 -7.07 -12.07 19.50
C ASN A 291 -8.46 -12.33 18.87
N ILE A 292 -9.54 -11.88 19.51
CA ILE A 292 -10.92 -11.97 19.02
C ILE A 292 -11.10 -11.38 17.60
N ASN A 293 -10.24 -10.45 17.19
CA ASN A 293 -10.23 -9.85 15.85
C ASN A 293 -9.41 -10.68 14.84
N LYS A 294 -9.05 -11.94 15.16
CA LYS A 294 -8.20 -12.86 14.37
C LYS A 294 -6.75 -12.42 14.14
N ASN A 295 -6.35 -11.26 14.66
CA ASN A 295 -4.95 -10.86 14.70
C ASN A 295 -4.14 -11.81 15.59
N SER A 296 -2.89 -12.11 15.20
CA SER A 296 -2.03 -13.02 15.98
C SER A 296 -0.64 -12.45 16.24
N VAL A 297 -0.13 -12.70 17.45
CA VAL A 297 1.25 -12.37 17.86
C VAL A 297 1.99 -13.66 18.17
N THR A 298 3.23 -13.80 17.72
CA THR A 298 4.06 -14.98 18.00
C THR A 298 5.27 -14.60 18.83
N GLN A 299 5.49 -15.31 19.94
CA GLN A 299 6.66 -15.14 20.80
C GLN A 299 7.46 -16.43 20.91
N LYS A 300 8.78 -16.31 21.00
CA LYS A 300 9.70 -17.43 21.23
C LYS A 300 9.68 -17.84 22.70
N LEU A 301 9.58 -19.15 22.97
CA LEU A 301 9.68 -19.74 24.31
C LEU A 301 10.78 -20.80 24.35
N ILE A 302 11.58 -20.80 25.42
CA ILE A 302 12.61 -21.81 25.68
C ILE A 302 12.22 -22.58 26.94
N LEU A 303 12.06 -23.90 26.83
CA LEU A 303 11.87 -24.82 27.96
C LEU A 303 13.20 -25.49 28.34
N LYS A 304 13.55 -25.45 29.62
CA LYS A 304 14.82 -25.95 30.19
C LYS A 304 14.67 -27.13 31.13
#